data_AF-A0A940J5J9-F1
#
_entry.id   AF-A0A940J5J9-F1
#
_cell.length_a   1.000
_cell.length_b   1.000
_cell.length_c   1.000
_cell.angle_alpha   90.00
_cell.angle_beta   90.00
_cell.angle_gamma   90.00
#
_symmetry.space_group_name_H-M   'P 1'
#
loop_
_entity.id
_entity.type
_entity.pdbx_description
1 polymer ?
#
loop_
_entity_poly.entity_id
_entity_poly.type
_entity_poly.pdbx_seq_one_letter_code
_entity_poly.pdbx_strand_id
1 'polypeptide(L)'
;MLTRRTTLPALCLALMAAFATLLVSPPPAGASSTILCKGFTACAKAGYSNFGYAAVYRQMFWRMYSGHNCTNYMAYRMIQAGMSSTRPWSGSGNARNWGVVFSSKTNQTPMVGSVAWWSANHVAYVEQVVDANTIVISEDHYGGDFDWRRIVRSGGGWPTGFIHLRDVALKATAAPAVTGTAQVGQTVTAKPATWSPAPSATSYQWTANGVAIAKATSATLAVTPDLLGKALAVKVAASRTSYLSASSVSKATAAVLPGVLKQTQTPAVTGIPKVGAVLTATPGGWTPAPASMVLSWRADGVPIPGATGSTLRLGPAQLSKKITVVTTAAKTGYTTATSTSAATAPVGPEKLTMSKAPGLTGVARVGGVLEVTPGQVTPAAATGYQWFRDDQPVPGANAARYPVTSADLGHVLSVKVAYTRPGYTTIERVLRAPIRTRSIPVVRLRAASSRAVVVRLTAAGIDPVNAFVRITEGANATSWHQLVNARSTFTPRWLKPGTHRLTVTVRRSPWIEARTVTLTVTIPR
;
A
#
# COMPACT_ATOMS: atom_id res chain seq x y z
N MET A 1 -53.51 36.72 -54.19
CA MET A 1 -52.64 35.98 -55.13
C MET A 1 -53.01 34.50 -54.97
N LEU A 2 -53.75 33.89 -55.90
CA LEU A 2 -53.32 33.34 -57.21
C LEU A 2 -52.32 32.17 -57.01
N THR A 3 -52.49 30.96 -57.56
CA THR A 3 -53.54 30.32 -58.42
C THR A 3 -53.38 28.79 -58.26
N ARG A 4 -54.36 27.95 -57.91
CA ARG A 4 -55.59 27.47 -58.61
C ARG A 4 -55.39 26.74 -59.96
N ARG A 5 -55.77 25.43 -59.96
CA ARG A 5 -56.23 24.57 -61.11
C ARG A 5 -55.14 24.14 -62.13
N THR A 6 -55.18 22.96 -62.78
CA THR A 6 -56.08 21.75 -62.75
C THR A 6 -55.22 20.48 -63.02
N THR A 7 -55.63 19.25 -63.43
CA THR A 7 -56.86 18.66 -64.05
C THR A 7 -56.96 17.13 -63.78
N LEU A 8 -58.06 16.51 -64.21
CA LEU A 8 -58.42 15.07 -64.34
C LEU A 8 -59.38 14.97 -65.57
N PRO A 9 -59.90 13.81 -66.07
CA PRO A 9 -59.62 12.37 -65.81
C PRO A 9 -59.44 11.50 -67.10
N ALA A 10 -59.15 10.19 -66.95
CA ALA A 10 -59.68 9.04 -67.74
C ALA A 10 -59.09 7.73 -67.14
N LEU A 11 -59.80 6.73 -66.60
CA LEU A 11 -60.86 5.85 -67.12
C LEU A 11 -60.34 4.66 -67.97
N CYS A 12 -60.18 3.45 -67.39
CA CYS A 12 -60.92 2.22 -67.75
C CYS A 12 -60.35 0.89 -67.18
N LEU A 13 -61.29 -0.02 -66.91
CA LEU A 13 -61.24 -1.50 -66.83
C LEU A 13 -60.09 -2.23 -66.10
N ALA A 14 -60.50 -3.05 -65.12
CA ALA A 14 -59.75 -4.24 -64.71
C ALA A 14 -60.08 -5.43 -65.63
N LEU A 15 -59.13 -6.34 -65.83
CA LEU A 15 -59.35 -7.66 -66.41
C LEU A 15 -58.62 -8.71 -65.56
N MET A 16 -59.27 -9.84 -65.25
CA MET A 16 -58.59 -10.97 -64.64
C MET A 16 -57.87 -11.79 -65.72
N ALA A 17 -56.66 -12.24 -65.44
CA ALA A 17 -56.00 -13.31 -66.19
C ALA A 17 -55.40 -14.30 -65.18
N ALA A 18 -55.88 -15.55 -65.19
CA ALA A 18 -55.44 -16.57 -64.25
C ALA A 18 -54.08 -17.13 -64.67
N PHE A 19 -53.08 -17.03 -63.79
CA PHE A 19 -51.80 -17.72 -63.98
C PHE A 19 -51.95 -19.21 -63.67
N ALA A 20 -51.97 -20.03 -64.72
CA ALA A 20 -51.91 -21.48 -64.56
C ALA A 20 -50.55 -21.88 -63.97
N THR A 21 -50.56 -22.51 -62.78
CA THR A 21 -49.34 -22.96 -62.12
C THR A 21 -48.73 -24.14 -62.87
N LEU A 22 -47.60 -23.91 -63.54
CA LEU A 22 -46.72 -24.98 -64.00
C LEU A 22 -46.21 -25.76 -62.77
N LEU A 23 -46.81 -26.93 -62.54
CA LEU A 23 -46.40 -27.86 -61.49
C LEU A 23 -45.03 -28.44 -61.81
N VAL A 24 -43.97 -27.74 -61.39
CA VAL A 24 -42.64 -28.34 -61.23
C VAL A 24 -42.78 -29.50 -60.25
N SER A 25 -42.79 -30.71 -60.78
CA SER A 25 -42.90 -31.92 -59.96
C SER A 25 -41.70 -31.99 -59.03
N PRO A 26 -41.88 -32.30 -57.73
CA PRO A 26 -40.75 -32.52 -56.85
C PRO A 26 -39.89 -33.68 -57.37
N PRO A 27 -38.56 -33.65 -57.20
CA PRO A 27 -37.71 -34.76 -57.59
C PRO A 27 -38.17 -36.05 -56.87
N PRO A 28 -38.09 -37.21 -57.53
CA PRO A 28 -38.58 -38.47 -56.96
C PRO A 28 -37.90 -38.77 -55.62
N ALA A 29 -38.68 -39.31 -54.68
CA ALA A 29 -38.22 -39.58 -53.33
C ALA A 29 -36.96 -40.46 -53.35
N GLY A 30 -35.86 -39.95 -52.78
CA GLY A 30 -34.60 -40.68 -52.69
C GLY A 30 -34.77 -42.01 -51.98
N ALA A 31 -34.10 -43.06 -52.48
CA ALA A 31 -34.29 -44.44 -52.04
C ALA A 31 -34.17 -44.57 -50.51
N SER A 32 -35.15 -45.29 -49.92
CA SER A 32 -35.28 -45.55 -48.47
C SER A 32 -34.02 -46.14 -47.83
N SER A 33 -33.37 -47.01 -48.59
CA SER A 33 -32.14 -47.71 -48.26
C SER A 33 -31.27 -47.75 -49.52
N THR A 34 -30.04 -47.24 -49.42
CA THR A 34 -29.03 -47.32 -50.47
C THR A 34 -27.89 -48.23 -50.01
N ILE A 35 -27.67 -49.34 -50.72
CA ILE A 35 -26.46 -50.15 -50.55
C ILE A 35 -25.25 -49.32 -51.01
N LEU A 36 -24.28 -49.15 -50.13
CA LEU A 36 -23.02 -48.44 -50.41
C LEU A 36 -21.95 -49.40 -50.96
N CYS A 37 -21.99 -50.65 -50.50
CA CYS A 37 -21.20 -51.77 -51.01
C CYS A 37 -21.84 -53.10 -50.56
N LYS A 38 -21.59 -54.19 -51.28
CA LYS A 38 -22.00 -55.54 -50.90
C LYS A 38 -20.88 -56.54 -51.18
N GLY A 39 -20.64 -57.45 -50.25
CA GLY A 39 -19.54 -58.41 -50.25
C GLY A 39 -18.27 -57.84 -49.64
N PHE A 40 -17.61 -58.65 -48.80
CA PHE A 40 -16.37 -58.26 -48.10
C PHE A 40 -15.33 -57.60 -49.02
N THR A 41 -15.12 -58.16 -50.21
CA THR A 41 -14.15 -57.69 -51.20
C THR A 41 -14.52 -56.34 -51.83
N ALA A 42 -15.77 -56.14 -52.23
CA ALA A 42 -16.19 -54.89 -52.86
C ALA A 42 -16.31 -53.76 -51.82
N CYS A 43 -16.76 -54.07 -50.61
CA CYS A 43 -16.71 -53.12 -49.49
C CYS A 43 -15.28 -52.66 -49.19
N ALA A 44 -14.33 -53.59 -49.05
CA ALA A 44 -12.93 -53.24 -48.82
C ALA A 44 -12.36 -52.37 -49.95
N LYS A 45 -12.65 -52.70 -51.23
CA LYS A 45 -12.24 -51.89 -52.40
C LYS A 45 -12.87 -50.48 -52.41
N ALA A 46 -14.08 -50.33 -51.87
CA ALA A 46 -14.77 -49.04 -51.72
C ALA A 46 -14.39 -48.27 -50.44
N GLY A 47 -13.42 -48.75 -49.65
CA GLY A 47 -12.99 -48.12 -48.39
C GLY A 47 -13.85 -48.45 -47.17
N TYR A 48 -14.88 -49.29 -47.32
CA TYR A 48 -15.79 -49.70 -46.26
C TYR A 48 -15.26 -50.95 -45.54
N SER A 49 -14.84 -50.77 -44.29
CA SER A 49 -14.22 -51.84 -43.50
C SER A 49 -15.23 -52.92 -43.08
N ASN A 50 -14.80 -54.19 -43.12
CA ASN A 50 -15.47 -55.28 -42.39
C ASN A 50 -14.89 -55.51 -40.98
N PHE A 51 -13.96 -54.65 -40.55
CA PHE A 51 -13.33 -54.66 -39.22
C PHE A 51 -12.65 -56.00 -38.87
N GLY A 52 -12.19 -56.75 -39.87
CA GLY A 52 -11.58 -58.08 -39.72
C GLY A 52 -12.56 -59.25 -39.72
N TYR A 53 -13.89 -58.99 -39.72
CA TYR A 53 -14.90 -60.04 -39.67
C TYR A 53 -14.80 -61.04 -40.84
N ALA A 54 -14.35 -60.59 -42.02
CA ALA A 54 -14.15 -61.46 -43.18
C ALA A 54 -13.21 -62.66 -42.92
N ALA A 55 -12.25 -62.51 -42.00
CA ALA A 55 -11.33 -63.59 -41.62
C ALA A 55 -11.90 -64.54 -40.54
N VAL A 56 -12.96 -64.13 -39.83
CA VAL A 56 -13.46 -64.82 -38.63
C VAL A 56 -14.97 -65.11 -38.63
N TYR A 57 -15.70 -64.77 -39.70
CA TYR A 57 -17.17 -64.95 -39.78
C TYR A 57 -17.63 -66.40 -39.53
N ARG A 58 -16.77 -67.40 -39.81
CA ARG A 58 -17.01 -68.83 -39.51
C ARG A 58 -16.87 -69.21 -38.03
N GLN A 59 -16.52 -68.28 -37.15
CA GLN A 59 -16.48 -68.46 -35.69
C GLN A 59 -17.81 -68.03 -35.05
N MET A 60 -18.16 -68.63 -33.91
CA MET A 60 -19.39 -68.31 -33.16
C MET A 60 -19.11 -67.28 -32.06
N PHE A 61 -19.51 -66.04 -32.27
CA PHE A 61 -19.48 -64.98 -31.26
C PHE A 61 -20.77 -65.00 -30.43
N TRP A 62 -20.66 -64.86 -29.10
CA TRP A 62 -21.82 -64.96 -28.18
C TRP A 62 -22.67 -66.26 -28.32
N ARG A 63 -22.08 -67.34 -28.86
CA ARG A 63 -22.79 -68.58 -29.25
C ARG A 63 -23.92 -68.37 -30.27
N MET A 64 -23.84 -67.32 -31.08
CA MET A 64 -24.69 -67.16 -32.28
C MET A 64 -24.21 -68.09 -33.40
N TYR A 65 -25.10 -68.45 -34.33
CA TYR A 65 -24.73 -69.28 -35.48
C TYR A 65 -23.69 -68.57 -36.36
N SER A 66 -22.55 -69.23 -36.56
CA SER A 66 -21.45 -68.80 -37.41
C SER A 66 -21.83 -68.80 -38.90
N GLY A 67 -21.03 -68.08 -39.71
CA GLY A 67 -21.30 -67.80 -41.12
C GLY A 67 -21.88 -66.40 -41.30
N HIS A 68 -22.47 -66.15 -42.47
CA HIS A 68 -23.19 -64.90 -42.72
C HIS A 68 -24.46 -64.86 -41.88
N ASN A 69 -24.52 -63.94 -40.90
CA ASN A 69 -25.56 -63.81 -39.88
C ASN A 69 -25.41 -62.49 -39.09
N CYS A 70 -26.43 -61.63 -39.16
CA CYS A 70 -26.51 -60.36 -38.43
C CYS A 70 -26.21 -60.46 -36.92
N THR A 71 -26.72 -61.49 -36.26
CA THR A 71 -26.54 -61.68 -34.81
C THR A 71 -25.10 -62.04 -34.43
N ASN A 72 -24.41 -62.81 -35.29
CA ASN A 72 -23.00 -63.18 -35.11
C ASN A 72 -22.08 -61.99 -35.39
N TYR A 73 -22.37 -61.23 -36.45
CA TYR A 73 -21.63 -60.02 -36.77
C TYR A 73 -21.80 -58.93 -35.71
N MET A 74 -23.00 -58.73 -35.17
CA MET A 74 -23.21 -57.81 -34.04
C MET A 74 -22.46 -58.26 -32.78
N ALA A 75 -22.49 -59.55 -32.46
CA ALA A 75 -21.72 -60.08 -31.33
C ALA A 75 -20.21 -59.81 -31.51
N TYR A 76 -19.66 -60.04 -32.70
CA TYR A 76 -18.27 -59.70 -33.04
C TYR A 76 -17.97 -58.21 -32.82
N ARG A 77 -18.78 -57.31 -33.38
CA ARG A 77 -18.56 -55.85 -33.26
C ARG A 77 -18.72 -55.33 -31.85
N MET A 78 -19.66 -55.88 -31.07
CA MET A 78 -19.81 -55.56 -29.64
C MET A 78 -18.59 -56.00 -28.81
N ILE A 79 -18.01 -57.18 -29.12
CA ILE A 79 -16.76 -57.64 -28.48
C ILE A 79 -15.59 -56.70 -28.85
N GLN A 80 -15.44 -56.33 -30.13
CA GLN A 80 -14.44 -55.35 -30.57
C GLN A 80 -14.63 -53.96 -29.91
N ALA A 81 -15.87 -53.57 -29.59
CA ALA A 81 -16.20 -52.37 -28.82
C ALA A 81 -16.04 -52.54 -27.29
N GLY A 82 -15.38 -53.61 -26.82
CA GLY A 82 -15.07 -53.83 -25.42
C GLY A 82 -16.25 -54.37 -24.59
N MET A 83 -17.09 -55.23 -25.17
CA MET A 83 -17.97 -56.12 -24.41
C MET A 83 -17.30 -57.47 -24.14
N SER A 84 -17.82 -58.21 -23.15
CA SER A 84 -17.39 -59.59 -22.87
C SER A 84 -17.61 -60.51 -24.07
N SER A 85 -16.73 -61.50 -24.25
CA SER A 85 -16.94 -62.62 -25.19
C SER A 85 -18.08 -63.56 -24.78
N THR A 86 -18.59 -63.44 -23.55
CA THR A 86 -19.81 -64.11 -23.09
C THR A 86 -21.05 -63.28 -23.41
N ARG A 87 -22.10 -63.93 -23.93
CA ARG A 87 -23.36 -63.25 -24.27
C ARG A 87 -24.05 -62.69 -23.02
N PRO A 88 -24.42 -61.40 -22.97
CA PRO A 88 -24.98 -60.78 -21.76
C PRO A 88 -26.46 -61.12 -21.44
N TRP A 89 -27.06 -62.15 -22.06
CA TRP A 89 -28.43 -62.61 -21.76
C TRP A 89 -28.65 -64.11 -22.02
N SER A 90 -29.63 -64.70 -21.34
CA SER A 90 -30.13 -66.07 -21.51
C SER A 90 -31.30 -66.16 -22.51
N GLY A 91 -31.61 -67.35 -23.03
CA GLY A 91 -32.71 -67.57 -23.98
C GLY A 91 -32.33 -67.40 -25.45
N SER A 92 -33.28 -66.99 -26.30
CA SER A 92 -33.09 -66.93 -27.75
C SER A 92 -32.04 -65.89 -28.18
N GLY A 93 -31.23 -66.24 -29.19
CA GLY A 93 -30.31 -65.31 -29.86
C GLY A 93 -30.96 -64.50 -31.00
N ASN A 94 -32.19 -64.84 -31.39
CA ASN A 94 -32.89 -64.27 -32.54
C ASN A 94 -33.02 -62.74 -32.46
N ALA A 95 -32.68 -62.04 -33.56
CA ALA A 95 -32.58 -60.58 -33.62
C ALA A 95 -33.92 -59.87 -33.28
N ARG A 96 -35.07 -60.50 -33.56
CA ARG A 96 -36.40 -59.95 -33.28
C ARG A 96 -36.58 -59.52 -31.82
N ASN A 97 -35.90 -60.17 -30.89
CA ASN A 97 -36.10 -59.97 -29.46
C ASN A 97 -35.09 -59.01 -28.82
N TRP A 98 -34.02 -58.57 -29.53
CA TRP A 98 -32.90 -57.85 -28.90
C TRP A 98 -33.34 -56.54 -28.24
N GLY A 99 -34.12 -55.69 -28.93
CA GLY A 99 -34.63 -54.43 -28.34
C GLY A 99 -35.66 -54.62 -27.21
N VAL A 100 -36.23 -55.82 -27.06
CA VAL A 100 -37.11 -56.17 -25.93
C VAL A 100 -36.26 -56.61 -24.72
N VAL A 101 -35.26 -57.48 -24.96
CA VAL A 101 -34.25 -57.91 -23.96
C VAL A 101 -33.49 -56.70 -23.39
N PHE A 102 -33.20 -55.71 -24.24
CA PHE A 102 -32.49 -54.49 -23.87
C PHE A 102 -33.39 -53.24 -23.82
N SER A 103 -34.68 -53.40 -23.49
CA SER A 103 -35.67 -52.31 -23.48
C SER A 103 -35.23 -51.06 -22.72
N SER A 104 -34.63 -51.21 -21.53
CA SER A 104 -34.06 -50.12 -20.72
C SER A 104 -32.83 -49.42 -21.34
N LYS A 105 -32.35 -49.91 -22.49
CA LYS A 105 -31.25 -49.38 -23.30
C LYS A 105 -31.66 -49.14 -24.75
N THR A 106 -32.95 -49.24 -25.10
CA THR A 106 -33.44 -49.09 -26.47
C THR A 106 -34.29 -47.83 -26.60
N ASN A 107 -33.94 -46.95 -27.55
CA ASN A 107 -34.73 -45.74 -27.85
C ASN A 107 -34.68 -45.39 -29.36
N GLN A 108 -35.08 -44.16 -29.74
CA GLN A 108 -35.20 -43.72 -31.14
C GLN A 108 -34.04 -42.84 -31.65
N THR A 109 -33.03 -42.59 -30.82
CA THR A 109 -31.89 -41.71 -31.09
C THR A 109 -30.69 -42.52 -31.59
N PRO A 110 -30.33 -42.42 -32.88
CA PRO A 110 -29.14 -43.10 -33.39
C PRO A 110 -27.87 -42.50 -32.78
N MET A 111 -26.97 -43.38 -32.33
CA MET A 111 -25.61 -43.05 -31.89
C MET A 111 -24.62 -43.98 -32.56
N VAL A 112 -23.44 -43.46 -32.90
CA VAL A 112 -22.36 -44.29 -33.46
C VAL A 112 -21.96 -45.34 -32.42
N GLY A 113 -21.90 -46.61 -32.81
CA GLY A 113 -21.71 -47.74 -31.90
C GLY A 113 -22.98 -48.36 -31.30
N SER A 114 -24.14 -47.74 -31.47
CA SER A 114 -25.42 -48.37 -31.11
C SER A 114 -25.78 -49.48 -32.11
N VAL A 115 -26.54 -50.49 -31.65
CA VAL A 115 -27.10 -51.52 -32.53
C VAL A 115 -28.44 -51.02 -33.08
N ALA A 116 -28.51 -50.75 -34.38
CA ALA A 116 -29.77 -50.56 -35.08
C ALA A 116 -30.54 -51.90 -35.08
N TRP A 117 -31.78 -51.90 -34.61
CA TRP A 117 -32.58 -53.10 -34.41
C TRP A 117 -33.93 -53.02 -35.11
N TRP A 118 -34.34 -54.12 -35.75
CA TRP A 118 -35.65 -54.29 -36.36
C TRP A 118 -36.39 -55.48 -35.74
N SER A 119 -37.64 -55.25 -35.34
CA SER A 119 -38.57 -56.33 -34.93
C SER A 119 -38.93 -57.29 -36.08
N ALA A 120 -38.52 -56.98 -37.31
CA ALA A 120 -38.53 -57.88 -38.47
C ALA A 120 -37.39 -58.93 -38.46
N ASN A 121 -36.79 -59.21 -37.30
CA ASN A 121 -35.66 -60.14 -37.11
C ASN A 121 -34.35 -59.69 -37.80
N HIS A 122 -33.91 -58.45 -37.57
CA HIS A 122 -32.61 -57.98 -38.05
C HIS A 122 -31.90 -57.03 -37.08
N VAL A 123 -30.57 -56.97 -37.16
CA VAL A 123 -29.71 -56.04 -36.39
C VAL A 123 -28.47 -55.61 -37.20
N ALA A 124 -28.05 -54.36 -37.03
CA ALA A 124 -26.91 -53.75 -37.73
C ALA A 124 -26.14 -52.77 -36.82
N TYR A 125 -24.88 -52.47 -37.15
CA TYR A 125 -24.03 -51.58 -36.35
C TYR A 125 -24.06 -50.17 -36.93
N VAL A 126 -24.35 -49.15 -36.12
CA VAL A 126 -24.34 -47.74 -36.57
C VAL A 126 -22.91 -47.21 -36.65
N GLU A 127 -22.40 -47.06 -37.87
CA GLU A 127 -21.04 -46.56 -38.14
C GLU A 127 -21.01 -45.03 -38.19
N GLN A 128 -22.07 -44.43 -38.72
CA GLN A 128 -22.20 -42.99 -38.85
C GLN A 128 -23.67 -42.60 -38.65
N VAL A 129 -23.87 -41.50 -37.96
CA VAL A 129 -25.11 -40.72 -38.07
C VAL A 129 -24.76 -39.48 -38.86
N VAL A 130 -25.44 -39.29 -39.99
CA VAL A 130 -25.24 -38.14 -40.88
C VAL A 130 -26.14 -36.99 -40.40
N ASP A 131 -27.38 -37.30 -40.06
CA ASP A 131 -28.37 -36.39 -39.48
C ASP A 131 -29.45 -37.20 -38.73
N ALA A 132 -30.44 -36.54 -38.10
CA ALA A 132 -31.48 -37.19 -37.30
C ALA A 132 -32.38 -38.18 -38.08
N ASN A 133 -32.34 -38.14 -39.41
CA ASN A 133 -33.09 -38.97 -40.35
C ASN A 133 -32.19 -39.84 -41.25
N THR A 134 -30.87 -39.73 -41.16
CA THR A 134 -29.92 -40.49 -41.99
C THR A 134 -28.85 -41.18 -41.15
N ILE A 135 -28.77 -42.50 -41.26
CA ILE A 135 -27.68 -43.32 -40.71
C ILE A 135 -26.91 -44.02 -41.82
N VAL A 136 -25.65 -44.33 -41.56
CA VAL A 136 -24.88 -45.36 -42.27
C VAL A 136 -24.59 -46.49 -41.28
N ILE A 137 -24.88 -47.70 -41.72
CA ILE A 137 -24.68 -48.94 -40.96
C ILE A 137 -23.75 -49.89 -41.72
N SER A 138 -23.14 -50.81 -40.99
CA SER A 138 -22.66 -52.08 -41.56
C SER A 138 -23.43 -53.25 -40.96
N GLU A 139 -23.62 -54.28 -41.79
CA GLU A 139 -24.49 -55.40 -41.47
C GLU A 139 -24.04 -56.67 -42.23
N ASP A 140 -24.64 -57.80 -41.86
CA ASP A 140 -24.38 -59.12 -42.42
C ASP A 140 -25.70 -59.90 -42.39
N HIS A 141 -25.97 -60.75 -43.37
CA HIS A 141 -27.31 -61.31 -43.59
C HIS A 141 -27.33 -62.82 -43.41
N TYR A 142 -28.37 -63.37 -42.77
CA TYR A 142 -28.48 -64.83 -42.58
C TYR A 142 -28.53 -65.56 -43.93
N GLY A 143 -27.50 -66.35 -44.24
CA GLY A 143 -27.35 -67.02 -45.54
C GLY A 143 -27.12 -66.07 -46.73
N GLY A 144 -26.81 -64.80 -46.46
CA GLY A 144 -26.55 -63.75 -47.45
C GLY A 144 -25.08 -63.37 -47.50
N ASP A 145 -24.81 -62.07 -47.42
CA ASP A 145 -23.47 -61.48 -47.49
C ASP A 145 -23.41 -60.22 -46.61
N PHE A 146 -22.20 -59.70 -46.41
CA PHE A 146 -21.89 -58.46 -45.70
C PHE A 146 -22.13 -57.22 -46.57
N ASP A 147 -22.64 -56.14 -45.99
CA ASP A 147 -22.85 -54.87 -46.69
C ASP A 147 -22.71 -53.65 -45.79
N TRP A 148 -22.46 -52.49 -46.42
CA TRP A 148 -22.68 -51.18 -45.81
C TRP A 148 -23.86 -50.51 -46.51
N ARG A 149 -24.68 -49.81 -45.73
CA ARG A 149 -25.96 -49.27 -46.19
C ARG A 149 -26.22 -47.90 -45.59
N ARG A 150 -26.70 -46.96 -46.39
CA ARG A 150 -27.28 -45.70 -45.94
C ARG A 150 -28.79 -45.87 -45.85
N ILE A 151 -29.40 -45.55 -44.70
CA ILE A 151 -30.85 -45.60 -44.50
C ILE A 151 -31.37 -44.20 -44.22
N VAL A 152 -32.48 -43.82 -44.87
CA VAL A 152 -33.12 -42.52 -44.76
C VAL A 152 -34.56 -42.70 -44.26
N ARG A 153 -34.88 -42.12 -43.09
CA ARG A 153 -36.12 -42.33 -42.33
C ARG A 153 -37.40 -42.18 -43.18
N SER A 154 -37.45 -41.19 -44.07
CA SER A 154 -38.63 -40.82 -44.84
C SER A 154 -39.04 -41.85 -45.91
N GLY A 155 -38.15 -42.75 -46.34
CA GLY A 155 -38.49 -43.80 -47.31
C GLY A 155 -38.98 -45.11 -46.68
N GLY A 156 -38.97 -45.22 -45.35
CA GLY A 156 -39.19 -46.49 -44.64
C GLY A 156 -37.90 -47.30 -44.44
N GLY A 157 -38.02 -48.48 -43.85
CA GLY A 157 -36.85 -49.31 -43.49
C GLY A 157 -36.03 -48.80 -42.30
N TRP A 158 -36.43 -47.70 -41.66
CA TRP A 158 -35.80 -47.19 -40.43
C TRP A 158 -35.84 -48.24 -39.29
N PRO A 159 -34.82 -48.33 -38.42
CA PRO A 159 -34.82 -49.23 -37.27
C PRO A 159 -36.05 -49.07 -36.37
N THR A 160 -36.55 -50.19 -35.84
CA THR A 160 -37.56 -50.20 -34.76
C THR A 160 -37.01 -49.53 -33.49
N GLY A 161 -35.70 -49.58 -33.26
CA GLY A 161 -35.01 -48.78 -32.26
C GLY A 161 -33.48 -48.93 -32.35
N PHE A 162 -32.78 -48.18 -31.50
CA PHE A 162 -31.33 -48.23 -31.34
C PHE A 162 -30.99 -48.73 -29.93
N ILE A 163 -30.13 -49.75 -29.84
CA ILE A 163 -29.74 -50.37 -28.57
C ILE A 163 -28.36 -49.87 -28.15
N HIS A 164 -28.33 -49.15 -27.02
CA HIS A 164 -27.16 -48.46 -26.49
C HIS A 164 -26.35 -49.40 -25.59
N LEU A 165 -25.60 -50.31 -26.23
CA LEU A 165 -24.72 -51.27 -25.56
C LEU A 165 -23.29 -50.74 -25.39
N ARG A 166 -22.70 -50.22 -26.49
CA ARG A 166 -21.35 -49.63 -26.55
C ARG A 166 -21.26 -48.50 -27.58
N ASP A 167 -21.99 -47.42 -27.31
CA ASP A 167 -21.87 -46.19 -28.11
C ASP A 167 -20.44 -45.61 -28.04
N VAL A 168 -19.99 -45.02 -29.13
CA VAL A 168 -18.65 -44.43 -29.27
C VAL A 168 -18.61 -43.06 -28.59
N ALA A 169 -17.70 -42.92 -27.64
CA ALA A 169 -17.38 -41.65 -26.98
C ALA A 169 -16.30 -40.86 -27.74
N LEU A 170 -16.35 -39.53 -27.60
CA LEU A 170 -15.24 -38.66 -27.99
C LEU A 170 -13.99 -39.01 -27.15
N LYS A 171 -12.84 -39.22 -27.80
CA LYS A 171 -11.57 -39.49 -27.10
C LYS A 171 -10.68 -38.26 -27.16
N ALA A 172 -10.23 -37.76 -26.00
CA ALA A 172 -9.19 -36.74 -25.94
C ALA A 172 -7.87 -37.33 -26.48
N THR A 173 -7.26 -36.68 -27.46
CA THR A 173 -5.95 -37.04 -28.02
C THR A 173 -4.81 -36.25 -27.37
N ALA A 174 -5.09 -35.07 -26.81
CA ALA A 174 -4.23 -34.36 -25.89
C ALA A 174 -5.05 -33.68 -24.79
N ALA A 175 -4.52 -33.66 -23.56
CA ALA A 175 -5.13 -32.98 -22.43
C ALA A 175 -5.08 -31.44 -22.61
N PRO A 176 -6.02 -30.68 -22.02
CA PRO A 176 -5.91 -29.22 -22.00
C PRO A 176 -4.77 -28.80 -21.06
N ALA A 177 -4.32 -27.55 -21.17
CA ALA A 177 -3.29 -26.99 -20.29
C ALA A 177 -3.65 -25.60 -19.80
N VAL A 178 -3.20 -25.23 -18.60
CA VAL A 178 -3.29 -23.86 -18.09
C VAL A 178 -2.03 -23.10 -18.50
N THR A 179 -2.19 -21.90 -19.06
CA THR A 179 -1.10 -20.98 -19.42
C THR A 179 -1.27 -19.63 -18.72
N GLY A 180 -0.18 -18.87 -18.60
CA GLY A 180 -0.10 -17.69 -17.74
C GLY A 180 0.27 -18.03 -16.29
N THR A 181 0.58 -17.01 -15.50
CA THR A 181 0.99 -17.17 -14.10
C THR A 181 -0.23 -17.24 -13.19
N ALA A 182 -0.33 -18.30 -12.38
CA ALA A 182 -1.31 -18.40 -11.30
C ALA A 182 -0.95 -17.43 -10.17
N GLN A 183 -1.41 -16.18 -10.27
CA GLN A 183 -1.10 -15.10 -9.33
C GLN A 183 -2.27 -14.13 -9.21
N VAL A 184 -2.62 -13.70 -7.99
CA VAL A 184 -3.74 -12.79 -7.76
C VAL A 184 -3.58 -11.49 -8.56
N GLY A 185 -4.62 -11.12 -9.30
CA GLY A 185 -4.63 -9.96 -10.20
C GLY A 185 -4.18 -10.24 -11.64
N GLN A 186 -3.71 -11.46 -11.94
CA GLN A 186 -3.43 -11.92 -13.30
C GLN A 186 -4.62 -12.71 -13.88
N THR A 187 -4.55 -13.00 -15.18
CA THR A 187 -5.48 -13.91 -15.87
C THR A 187 -4.73 -15.14 -16.35
N VAL A 188 -5.27 -16.33 -16.10
CA VAL A 188 -4.80 -17.60 -16.68
C VAL A 188 -5.73 -18.04 -17.82
N THR A 189 -5.18 -18.77 -18.78
CA THR A 189 -5.87 -19.16 -20.01
C THR A 189 -5.84 -20.68 -20.20
N ALA A 190 -6.94 -21.25 -20.68
CA ALA A 190 -7.04 -22.65 -21.04
C ALA A 190 -6.58 -22.85 -22.50
N LYS A 191 -5.46 -23.56 -22.70
CA LYS A 191 -5.15 -24.18 -23.98
C LYS A 191 -6.15 -25.33 -24.19
N PRO A 192 -6.92 -25.36 -25.30
CA PRO A 192 -7.92 -26.40 -25.54
C PRO A 192 -7.34 -27.81 -25.59
N ALA A 193 -8.17 -28.78 -25.22
CA ALA A 193 -7.90 -30.20 -25.47
C ALA A 193 -8.17 -30.54 -26.95
N THR A 194 -7.40 -31.47 -27.52
CA THR A 194 -7.68 -32.03 -28.85
C THR A 194 -8.43 -33.34 -28.73
N TRP A 195 -9.26 -33.66 -29.72
CA TRP A 195 -10.19 -34.81 -29.67
C TRP A 195 -10.22 -35.56 -30.99
N SER A 196 -10.53 -36.86 -30.93
CA SER A 196 -10.91 -37.68 -32.07
C SER A 196 -12.22 -38.44 -31.78
N PRO A 197 -13.22 -38.35 -32.67
CA PRO A 197 -13.34 -37.38 -33.75
C PRO A 197 -13.40 -35.93 -33.23
N ALA A 198 -13.26 -34.94 -34.11
CA ALA A 198 -13.36 -33.52 -33.73
C ALA A 198 -14.77 -33.19 -33.18
N PRO A 199 -14.89 -32.38 -32.12
CA PRO A 199 -16.19 -32.09 -31.49
C PRO A 199 -16.96 -31.01 -32.27
N SER A 200 -18.28 -30.93 -32.07
CA SER A 200 -19.09 -29.80 -32.57
C SER A 200 -19.20 -28.66 -31.56
N ALA A 201 -18.99 -28.94 -30.27
CA ALA A 201 -18.90 -27.92 -29.22
C ALA A 201 -17.96 -28.35 -28.09
N THR A 202 -17.39 -27.37 -27.38
CA THR A 202 -16.63 -27.58 -26.14
C THR A 202 -17.04 -26.56 -25.09
N SER A 203 -16.89 -26.91 -23.81
CA SER A 203 -17.13 -26.00 -22.69
C SER A 203 -16.05 -26.18 -21.61
N TYR A 204 -15.79 -25.11 -20.87
CA TYR A 204 -14.79 -25.07 -19.80
C TYR A 204 -15.48 -25.11 -18.44
N GLN A 205 -14.79 -25.66 -17.44
CA GLN A 205 -15.08 -25.46 -16.03
C GLN A 205 -13.76 -25.41 -15.28
N TRP A 206 -13.43 -24.25 -14.72
CA TRP A 206 -12.24 -24.13 -13.88
C TRP A 206 -12.47 -24.70 -12.48
N THR A 207 -11.40 -25.16 -11.86
CA THR A 207 -11.39 -25.78 -10.53
C THR A 207 -10.22 -25.23 -9.72
N ALA A 208 -10.39 -25.17 -8.40
CA ALA A 208 -9.36 -24.82 -7.43
C ALA A 208 -9.28 -25.94 -6.38
N ASN A 209 -8.11 -26.55 -6.22
CA ASN A 209 -7.92 -27.79 -5.44
C ASN A 209 -8.94 -28.89 -5.81
N GLY A 210 -9.29 -29.00 -7.11
CA GLY A 210 -10.26 -29.96 -7.64
C GLY A 210 -11.75 -29.56 -7.47
N VAL A 211 -12.07 -28.58 -6.63
CA VAL A 211 -13.45 -28.07 -6.45
C VAL A 211 -13.79 -27.08 -7.57
N ALA A 212 -14.99 -27.18 -8.15
CA ALA A 212 -15.42 -26.29 -9.22
C ALA A 212 -15.57 -24.83 -8.75
N ILE A 213 -14.98 -23.90 -9.50
CA ILE A 213 -15.13 -22.45 -9.27
C ILE A 213 -16.45 -22.00 -9.90
N ALA A 214 -17.36 -21.46 -9.09
CA ALA A 214 -18.69 -21.08 -9.55
C ALA A 214 -18.63 -20.07 -10.72
N LYS A 215 -19.42 -20.32 -11.76
CA LYS A 215 -19.51 -19.51 -13.01
C LYS A 215 -18.21 -19.38 -13.82
N ALA A 216 -17.12 -20.04 -13.44
CA ALA A 216 -15.86 -20.00 -14.18
C ALA A 216 -15.87 -20.98 -15.37
N THR A 217 -16.63 -20.63 -16.41
CA THR A 217 -16.86 -21.46 -17.60
C THR A 217 -16.28 -20.89 -18.90
N SER A 218 -15.54 -19.79 -18.80
CA SER A 218 -14.81 -19.16 -19.91
C SER A 218 -13.47 -19.84 -20.19
N ALA A 219 -12.93 -19.66 -21.40
CA ALA A 219 -11.56 -20.10 -21.75
C ALA A 219 -10.46 -19.36 -20.95
N THR A 220 -10.80 -18.30 -20.23
CA THR A 220 -9.91 -17.55 -19.32
C THR A 220 -10.50 -17.49 -17.92
N LEU A 221 -9.63 -17.34 -16.92
CA LEU A 221 -9.98 -17.13 -15.52
C LEU A 221 -9.13 -15.98 -14.95
N ALA A 222 -9.79 -14.92 -14.50
CA ALA A 222 -9.15 -13.90 -13.67
C ALA A 222 -8.88 -14.47 -12.27
N VAL A 223 -7.65 -14.35 -11.79
CA VAL A 223 -7.22 -14.96 -10.52
C VAL A 223 -7.50 -13.99 -9.37
N THR A 224 -8.53 -14.30 -8.59
CA THR A 224 -9.05 -13.46 -7.50
C THR A 224 -8.42 -13.83 -6.13
N PRO A 225 -8.49 -12.93 -5.12
CA PRO A 225 -7.84 -13.16 -3.81
C PRO A 225 -8.28 -14.42 -3.05
N ASP A 226 -9.51 -14.87 -3.26
CA ASP A 226 -10.06 -16.09 -2.68
C ASP A 226 -9.43 -17.38 -3.24
N LEU A 227 -8.76 -17.30 -4.39
CA LEU A 227 -8.03 -18.42 -5.01
C LEU A 227 -6.60 -18.56 -4.48
N LEU A 228 -6.12 -17.63 -3.65
CA LEU A 228 -4.75 -17.62 -3.11
C LEU A 228 -4.39 -18.96 -2.46
N GLY A 229 -3.19 -19.47 -2.76
CA GLY A 229 -2.69 -20.75 -2.25
C GLY A 229 -3.34 -22.00 -2.85
N LYS A 230 -4.36 -21.88 -3.70
CA LYS A 230 -5.01 -23.04 -4.36
C LYS A 230 -4.31 -23.37 -5.67
N ALA A 231 -4.27 -24.66 -6.03
CA ALA A 231 -3.83 -25.11 -7.34
C ALA A 231 -5.01 -25.06 -8.34
N LEU A 232 -4.83 -24.43 -9.50
CA LEU A 232 -5.87 -24.25 -10.50
C LEU A 232 -5.78 -25.32 -11.59
N ALA A 233 -6.91 -25.86 -12.02
CA ALA A 233 -7.00 -26.76 -13.17
C ALA A 233 -8.28 -26.50 -13.97
N VAL A 234 -8.25 -26.74 -15.28
CA VAL A 234 -9.43 -26.59 -16.15
C VAL A 234 -9.90 -27.95 -16.66
N LYS A 235 -11.20 -28.22 -16.49
CA LYS A 235 -11.90 -29.32 -17.14
C LYS A 235 -12.48 -28.79 -18.45
N VAL A 236 -12.15 -29.43 -19.56
CA VAL A 236 -12.76 -29.21 -20.87
C VAL A 236 -13.70 -30.37 -21.17
N ALA A 237 -14.99 -30.09 -21.31
CA ALA A 237 -15.96 -31.04 -21.83
C ALA A 237 -16.11 -30.82 -23.35
N ALA A 238 -16.42 -31.90 -24.07
CA ALA A 238 -16.61 -31.90 -25.51
C ALA A 238 -17.82 -32.76 -25.89
N SER A 239 -18.58 -32.28 -26.87
CA SER A 239 -19.77 -32.95 -27.41
C SER A 239 -19.76 -32.95 -28.93
N ARG A 240 -20.35 -33.99 -29.52
CA ARG A 240 -20.60 -34.14 -30.96
C ARG A 240 -21.92 -34.88 -31.13
N THR A 241 -22.76 -34.41 -32.04
CA THR A 241 -24.05 -35.07 -32.34
C THR A 241 -23.86 -36.56 -32.60
N SER A 242 -24.65 -37.40 -31.93
CA SER A 242 -24.61 -38.87 -32.02
C SER A 242 -23.32 -39.58 -31.56
N TYR A 243 -22.51 -38.93 -30.72
CA TYR A 243 -21.43 -39.54 -29.95
C TYR A 243 -21.65 -39.31 -28.45
N LEU A 244 -21.13 -40.19 -27.59
CA LEU A 244 -21.10 -39.90 -26.16
C LEU A 244 -20.13 -38.73 -25.88
N SER A 245 -20.63 -37.70 -25.19
CA SER A 245 -19.83 -36.58 -24.72
C SER A 245 -18.76 -37.04 -23.74
N ALA A 246 -17.61 -36.37 -23.75
CA ALA A 246 -16.47 -36.72 -22.91
C ALA A 246 -15.87 -35.46 -22.24
N SER A 247 -14.95 -35.66 -21.30
CA SER A 247 -14.24 -34.55 -20.65
C SER A 247 -12.81 -34.92 -20.31
N SER A 248 -11.92 -33.92 -20.38
CA SER A 248 -10.49 -34.03 -20.09
C SER A 248 -10.08 -32.89 -19.17
N VAL A 249 -9.12 -33.12 -18.28
CA VAL A 249 -8.72 -32.18 -17.23
C VAL A 249 -7.24 -31.87 -17.38
N SER A 250 -6.86 -30.61 -17.22
CA SER A 250 -5.46 -30.19 -17.27
C SER A 250 -4.68 -30.71 -16.06
N LYS A 251 -3.35 -30.82 -16.19
CA LYS A 251 -2.49 -30.79 -15.00
C LYS A 251 -2.80 -29.50 -14.22
N ALA A 252 -2.82 -29.59 -12.89
CA ALA A 252 -3.00 -28.42 -12.05
C ALA A 252 -1.74 -27.52 -12.05
N THR A 253 -1.94 -26.21 -11.88
CA THR A 253 -0.86 -25.25 -11.66
C THR A 253 -0.16 -25.49 -10.33
N ALA A 254 0.97 -24.81 -10.11
CA ALA A 254 1.40 -24.51 -8.74
C ALA A 254 0.32 -23.71 -7.99
N ALA A 255 0.43 -23.64 -6.67
CA ALA A 255 -0.44 -22.82 -5.82
C ALA A 255 -0.42 -21.34 -6.26
N VAL A 256 -1.60 -20.70 -6.29
CA VAL A 256 -1.74 -19.28 -6.65
C VAL A 256 -0.89 -18.40 -5.73
N LEU A 257 -0.01 -17.59 -6.33
CA LEU A 257 0.85 -16.65 -5.65
C LEU A 257 0.12 -15.34 -5.28
N PRO A 258 0.56 -14.61 -4.24
CA PRO A 258 0.09 -13.26 -3.97
C PRO A 258 0.37 -12.31 -5.13
N GLY A 259 -0.55 -11.38 -5.40
CA GLY A 259 -0.33 -10.26 -6.32
C GLY A 259 0.77 -9.31 -5.81
N VAL A 260 1.34 -8.50 -6.70
CA VAL A 260 2.38 -7.51 -6.36
C VAL A 260 1.82 -6.10 -6.55
N LEU A 261 2.01 -5.23 -5.55
CA LEU A 261 1.73 -3.80 -5.67
C LEU A 261 2.96 -3.09 -6.27
N LYS A 262 2.81 -2.52 -7.46
CA LYS A 262 3.86 -1.73 -8.12
C LYS A 262 3.71 -0.25 -7.74
N GLN A 263 4.75 0.35 -7.19
CA GLN A 263 4.81 1.79 -6.95
C GLN A 263 4.77 2.54 -8.29
N THR A 264 3.94 3.59 -8.37
CA THR A 264 3.85 4.52 -9.52
C THR A 264 4.32 5.93 -9.16
N GLN A 265 4.32 6.31 -7.89
CA GLN A 265 4.83 7.60 -7.40
C GLN A 265 5.42 7.42 -5.99
N THR A 266 6.59 8.02 -5.74
CA THR A 266 7.26 7.99 -4.43
C THR A 266 6.55 8.89 -3.41
N PRO A 267 6.48 8.53 -2.11
CA PRO A 267 6.00 9.43 -1.07
C PRO A 267 6.81 10.72 -1.01
N ALA A 268 6.18 11.85 -0.75
CA ALA A 268 6.86 13.14 -0.58
C ALA A 268 6.61 13.73 0.81
N VAL A 269 7.57 14.51 1.29
CA VAL A 269 7.46 15.31 2.53
C VAL A 269 7.61 16.78 2.15
N THR A 270 6.67 17.61 2.59
CA THR A 270 6.66 19.06 2.37
C THR A 270 6.61 19.83 3.70
N GLY A 271 6.99 21.10 3.65
CA GLY A 271 7.18 21.96 4.83
C GLY A 271 8.66 22.19 5.14
N ILE A 272 8.94 23.11 6.07
CA ILE A 272 10.31 23.49 6.45
C ILE A 272 10.72 22.64 7.68
N PRO A 273 11.81 21.84 7.59
CA PRO A 273 12.25 21.00 8.71
C PRO A 273 12.86 21.87 9.82
N LYS A 274 12.05 22.17 10.84
CA LYS A 274 12.39 23.11 11.90
C LYS A 274 11.60 22.81 13.18
N VAL A 275 12.20 22.95 14.36
CA VAL A 275 11.52 22.64 15.63
C VAL A 275 10.22 23.46 15.78
N GLY A 276 9.13 22.81 16.18
CA GLY A 276 7.82 23.43 16.35
C GLY A 276 7.00 23.59 15.07
N ALA A 277 7.62 23.48 13.89
CA ALA A 277 6.93 23.48 12.60
C ALA A 277 6.23 22.14 12.32
N VAL A 278 5.37 22.13 11.29
CA VAL A 278 4.66 20.94 10.82
C VAL A 278 5.16 20.57 9.42
N LEU A 279 5.45 19.28 9.23
CA LEU A 279 5.67 18.66 7.92
C LEU A 279 4.42 17.90 7.49
N THR A 280 4.18 17.84 6.19
CA THR A 280 3.05 17.12 5.57
C THR A 280 3.58 16.03 4.65
N ALA A 281 2.96 14.85 4.69
CA ALA A 281 3.30 13.70 3.86
C ALA A 281 2.24 13.44 2.78
N THR A 282 2.68 13.16 1.55
CA THR A 282 1.84 12.47 0.55
C THR A 282 2.20 10.97 0.54
N PRO A 283 1.22 10.05 0.55
CA PRO A 283 1.52 8.61 0.62
C PRO A 283 2.22 8.00 -0.61
N GLY A 284 2.31 8.73 -1.72
CA GLY A 284 2.73 8.17 -3.02
C GLY A 284 1.60 7.42 -3.73
N GLY A 285 1.95 6.79 -4.86
CA GLY A 285 1.02 6.15 -5.78
C GLY A 285 1.38 4.69 -6.04
N TRP A 286 0.36 3.86 -6.25
CA TRP A 286 0.49 2.40 -6.34
C TRP A 286 -0.52 1.82 -7.35
N THR A 287 -0.11 0.79 -8.10
CA THR A 287 -0.98 0.03 -9.00
C THR A 287 -0.85 -1.49 -8.77
N PRO A 288 -1.96 -2.26 -8.71
CA PRO A 288 -3.33 -1.78 -8.65
C PRO A 288 -3.59 -1.04 -7.33
N ALA A 289 -4.59 -0.14 -7.30
CA ALA A 289 -4.87 0.70 -6.13
C ALA A 289 -5.06 -0.16 -4.85
N PRO A 290 -4.33 0.12 -3.75
CA PRO A 290 -4.40 -0.66 -2.52
C PRO A 290 -5.71 -0.39 -1.75
N ALA A 291 -6.04 -1.29 -0.82
CA ALA A 291 -7.21 -1.14 0.05
C ALA A 291 -6.93 -0.21 1.25
N SER A 292 -5.67 -0.11 1.68
CA SER A 292 -5.23 0.82 2.72
C SER A 292 -3.77 1.24 2.52
N MET A 293 -3.42 2.39 3.11
CA MET A 293 -2.04 2.85 3.26
C MET A 293 -1.84 3.33 4.70
N VAL A 294 -0.70 2.95 5.31
CA VAL A 294 -0.29 3.38 6.65
C VAL A 294 1.01 4.16 6.53
N LEU A 295 1.07 5.35 7.13
CA LEU A 295 2.29 6.16 7.20
C LEU A 295 3.05 5.84 8.50
N SER A 296 4.38 5.97 8.45
CA SER A 296 5.25 5.91 9.62
C SER A 296 6.38 6.92 9.44
N TRP A 297 6.36 7.98 10.25
CA TRP A 297 7.42 9.00 10.22
C TRP A 297 8.68 8.51 10.94
N ARG A 298 9.84 8.91 10.42
CA ARG A 298 11.16 8.51 10.92
C ARG A 298 12.09 9.71 11.03
N ALA A 299 13.00 9.67 12.00
CA ALA A 299 14.10 10.61 12.16
C ALA A 299 15.42 9.84 12.11
N ASP A 300 16.28 10.14 11.15
CA ASP A 300 17.50 9.39 10.81
C ASP A 300 17.24 7.87 10.67
N GLY A 301 16.12 7.52 10.04
CA GLY A 301 15.69 6.13 9.83
C GLY A 301 15.00 5.47 11.03
N VAL A 302 15.11 6.03 12.25
CA VAL A 302 14.47 5.52 13.46
C VAL A 302 12.98 5.94 13.50
N PRO A 303 12.02 5.03 13.73
CA PRO A 303 10.60 5.39 13.88
C PRO A 303 10.34 6.43 14.97
N ILE A 304 9.43 7.36 14.69
CA ILE A 304 8.88 8.28 15.70
C ILE A 304 7.60 7.61 16.25
N PRO A 305 7.54 7.20 17.54
CA PRO A 305 6.37 6.51 18.10
C PRO A 305 5.08 7.33 17.95
N GLY A 306 3.99 6.66 17.58
CA GLY A 306 2.67 7.29 17.38
C GLY A 306 2.53 8.17 16.12
N ALA A 307 3.61 8.47 15.41
CA ALA A 307 3.57 9.34 14.24
C ALA A 307 3.14 8.57 12.97
N THR A 308 1.83 8.37 12.81
CA THR A 308 1.21 7.68 11.66
C THR A 308 0.24 8.55 10.84
N GLY A 309 0.02 9.80 11.25
CA GLY A 309 -0.83 10.76 10.52
C GLY A 309 -0.17 11.33 9.26
N SER A 310 -0.97 11.98 8.41
CA SER A 310 -0.50 12.71 7.21
C SER A 310 0.35 13.96 7.53
N THR A 311 0.46 14.35 8.80
CA THR A 311 1.32 15.43 9.26
C THR A 311 2.16 15.00 10.47
N LEU A 312 3.33 15.64 10.62
CA LEU A 312 4.21 15.49 11.77
C LEU A 312 4.59 16.88 12.29
N ARG A 313 4.31 17.15 13.57
CA ARG A 313 4.87 18.31 14.25
C ARG A 313 6.22 17.97 14.87
N LEU A 314 7.23 18.77 14.56
CA LEU A 314 8.62 18.51 14.96
C LEU A 314 8.88 18.98 16.40
N GLY A 315 9.45 18.10 17.23
CA GLY A 315 9.88 18.42 18.59
C GLY A 315 11.39 18.63 18.71
N PRO A 316 11.89 19.04 19.89
CA PRO A 316 13.33 19.18 20.14
C PRO A 316 14.12 17.89 19.94
N ALA A 317 13.51 16.72 20.14
CA ALA A 317 14.11 15.40 19.93
C ALA A 317 14.42 15.08 18.44
N GLN A 318 13.88 15.86 17.51
CA GLN A 318 14.17 15.78 16.08
C GLN A 318 15.25 16.78 15.62
N LEU A 319 15.75 17.68 16.49
CA LEU A 319 16.78 18.67 16.14
C LEU A 319 18.01 18.00 15.49
N SER A 320 18.51 18.60 14.42
CA SER A 320 19.63 18.12 13.57
C SER A 320 19.41 16.77 12.87
N LYS A 321 18.27 16.10 13.06
CA LYS A 321 17.92 14.85 12.37
C LYS A 321 17.31 15.13 11.00
N LYS A 322 17.48 14.21 10.04
CA LYS A 322 16.74 14.22 8.77
C LYS A 322 15.43 13.44 8.94
N ILE A 323 14.35 13.95 8.38
CA ILE A 323 13.03 13.31 8.45
C ILE A 323 12.71 12.57 7.17
N THR A 324 12.13 11.37 7.29
CA THR A 324 11.47 10.64 6.19
C THR A 324 10.09 10.16 6.63
N VAL A 325 9.24 9.84 5.67
CA VAL A 325 8.01 9.05 5.90
C VAL A 325 8.09 7.76 5.12
N VAL A 326 7.65 6.66 5.73
CA VAL A 326 7.46 5.36 5.07
C VAL A 326 5.97 5.13 4.89
N THR A 327 5.53 4.93 3.65
CA THR A 327 4.19 4.42 3.34
C THR A 327 4.24 2.90 3.24
N THR A 328 3.36 2.21 3.95
CA THR A 328 3.07 0.78 3.77
C THR A 328 1.71 0.64 3.09
N ALA A 329 1.68 0.06 1.90
CA ALA A 329 0.46 -0.18 1.12
C ALA A 329 0.04 -1.67 1.21
N ALA A 330 -1.26 -1.91 1.39
CA ALA A 330 -1.82 -3.25 1.57
C ALA A 330 -3.09 -3.48 0.73
N LYS A 331 -3.26 -4.71 0.22
CA LYS A 331 -4.45 -5.14 -0.53
C LYS A 331 -4.68 -6.65 -0.34
N THR A 332 -5.93 -7.06 -0.16
CA THR A 332 -6.29 -8.46 0.04
C THR A 332 -5.81 -9.34 -1.12
N GLY A 333 -5.02 -10.37 -0.83
CA GLY A 333 -4.42 -11.27 -1.83
C GLY A 333 -3.13 -10.75 -2.48
N TYR A 334 -2.58 -9.62 -2.02
CA TYR A 334 -1.32 -9.04 -2.52
C TYR A 334 -0.27 -9.00 -1.40
N THR A 335 1.00 -9.16 -1.76
CA THR A 335 2.11 -8.87 -0.85
C THR A 335 2.10 -7.38 -0.48
N THR A 336 2.23 -7.08 0.81
CA THR A 336 2.35 -5.70 1.30
C THR A 336 3.64 -5.07 0.78
N ALA A 337 3.56 -3.81 0.36
CA ALA A 337 4.70 -3.10 -0.21
C ALA A 337 4.98 -1.80 0.56
N THR A 338 6.26 -1.45 0.70
CA THR A 338 6.70 -0.25 1.42
C THR A 338 7.46 0.69 0.49
N SER A 339 7.26 2.00 0.65
CA SER A 339 8.06 3.03 0.01
C SER A 339 8.47 4.10 1.01
N THR A 340 9.64 4.69 0.82
CA THR A 340 10.19 5.75 1.70
C THR A 340 10.35 7.04 0.90
N SER A 341 10.01 8.17 1.51
CA SER A 341 10.25 9.48 0.89
C SER A 341 11.73 9.80 0.74
N ALA A 342 12.03 10.80 -0.09
CA ALA A 342 13.28 11.55 0.07
C ALA A 342 13.39 12.10 1.51
N ALA A 343 14.62 12.19 2.01
CA ALA A 343 14.90 12.75 3.33
C ALA A 343 14.88 14.29 3.27
N THR A 344 14.32 14.93 4.31
CA THR A 344 14.40 16.39 4.45
C THR A 344 15.84 16.84 4.67
N ALA A 345 16.10 18.15 4.52
CA ALA A 345 17.23 18.78 5.20
C ALA A 345 17.15 18.50 6.73
N PRO A 346 18.29 18.51 7.45
CA PRO A 346 18.31 18.39 8.91
C PRO A 346 17.40 19.41 9.59
N VAL A 347 16.67 19.00 10.63
CA VAL A 347 15.74 19.88 11.35
C VAL A 347 16.50 21.00 12.06
N GLY A 348 16.26 22.24 11.62
CA GLY A 348 16.87 23.43 12.22
C GLY A 348 16.21 23.86 13.54
N PRO A 349 16.92 24.65 14.37
CA PRO A 349 16.34 25.25 15.57
C PRO A 349 15.31 26.34 15.23
N GLU A 350 14.40 26.61 16.17
CA GLU A 350 13.49 27.75 16.09
C GLU A 350 14.03 28.97 16.84
N LYS A 351 13.65 30.18 16.43
CA LYS A 351 14.08 31.42 17.05
C LYS A 351 13.22 31.72 18.27
N LEU A 352 13.86 32.11 19.36
CA LEU A 352 13.20 32.90 20.40
C LEU A 352 13.04 34.34 19.89
N THR A 353 11.98 35.02 20.31
CA THR A 353 11.77 36.46 20.08
C THR A 353 11.82 37.19 21.40
N MET A 354 12.68 38.21 21.53
CA MET A 354 12.75 39.05 22.73
C MET A 354 11.56 40.03 22.75
N SER A 355 10.63 39.83 23.69
CA SER A 355 9.45 40.68 23.87
C SER A 355 9.66 41.79 24.90
N LYS A 356 10.59 41.61 25.85
CA LYS A 356 11.02 42.64 26.80
C LYS A 356 12.51 42.50 27.11
N ALA A 357 13.29 43.55 26.94
CA ALA A 357 14.73 43.51 27.26
C ALA A 357 14.98 43.37 28.79
N PRO A 358 16.04 42.67 29.21
CA PRO A 358 16.46 42.66 30.61
C PRO A 358 17.07 44.01 31.03
N GLY A 359 16.96 44.33 32.32
CA GLY A 359 17.54 45.54 32.92
C GLY A 359 18.52 45.20 34.06
N LEU A 360 19.44 46.12 34.34
CA LEU A 360 20.40 46.02 35.45
C LEU A 360 20.18 47.19 36.41
N THR A 361 20.06 46.88 37.70
CA THR A 361 19.79 47.84 38.77
C THR A 361 20.81 47.70 39.91
N GLY A 362 20.80 48.66 40.84
CA GLY A 362 21.83 48.83 41.85
C GLY A 362 22.99 49.72 41.39
N VAL A 363 24.04 49.82 42.20
CA VAL A 363 25.25 50.60 41.89
C VAL A 363 26.48 49.77 42.27
N ALA A 364 27.49 49.74 41.40
CA ALA A 364 28.74 49.01 41.64
C ALA A 364 29.53 49.62 42.81
N ARG A 365 29.26 49.13 44.02
CA ARG A 365 29.82 49.62 45.27
C ARG A 365 30.17 48.46 46.20
N VAL A 366 31.35 48.47 46.81
CA VAL A 366 31.75 47.42 47.77
C VAL A 366 30.74 47.37 48.94
N GLY A 367 30.18 46.20 49.20
CA GLY A 367 29.09 45.98 50.17
C GLY A 367 27.68 46.24 49.63
N GLY A 368 27.54 46.69 48.38
CA GLY A 368 26.28 46.82 47.66
C GLY A 368 25.89 45.55 46.90
N VAL A 369 24.74 45.61 46.22
CA VAL A 369 24.24 44.53 45.35
C VAL A 369 23.90 45.11 43.98
N LEU A 370 24.23 44.37 42.92
CA LEU A 370 23.68 44.56 41.59
C LEU A 370 22.60 43.50 41.32
N GLU A 371 21.50 43.88 40.68
CA GLU A 371 20.36 42.99 40.44
C GLU A 371 19.85 43.10 39.00
N VAL A 372 19.68 41.96 38.33
CA VAL A 372 19.12 41.85 36.98
C VAL A 372 17.62 41.65 37.04
N THR A 373 16.87 42.63 36.54
CA THR A 373 15.47 42.44 36.18
C THR A 373 15.41 41.60 34.90
N PRO A 374 14.84 40.37 34.92
CA PRO A 374 14.82 39.51 33.74
C PRO A 374 14.01 40.12 32.60
N GLY A 375 14.46 39.87 31.38
CA GLY A 375 13.68 40.11 30.17
C GLY A 375 12.64 39.03 29.95
N GLN A 376 11.84 39.18 28.89
CA GLN A 376 10.86 38.20 28.47
C GLN A 376 11.13 37.80 27.02
N VAL A 377 10.97 36.49 26.75
CA VAL A 377 11.10 35.91 25.42
C VAL A 377 9.89 35.04 25.11
N THR A 378 9.49 35.04 23.84
CA THR A 378 8.40 34.22 23.31
C THR A 378 8.97 33.21 22.30
N PRO A 379 8.68 31.90 22.42
CA PRO A 379 8.06 31.24 23.56
C PRO A 379 8.96 31.27 24.82
N ALA A 380 8.36 31.06 25.99
CA ALA A 380 9.08 31.10 27.27
C ALA A 380 10.26 30.09 27.32
N ALA A 381 11.36 30.54 27.92
CA ALA A 381 12.67 29.88 27.96
C ALA A 381 13.28 30.00 29.37
N ALA A 382 14.23 29.13 29.72
CA ALA A 382 14.98 29.22 30.97
C ALA A 382 16.03 30.34 30.90
N THR A 383 16.13 31.15 31.95
CA THR A 383 17.10 32.25 32.05
C THR A 383 18.28 31.85 32.91
N GLY A 384 19.50 31.97 32.38
CA GLY A 384 20.75 31.80 33.09
C GLY A 384 21.56 33.10 33.17
N TYR A 385 22.41 33.21 34.19
CA TYR A 385 23.29 34.35 34.41
C TYR A 385 24.74 33.88 34.55
N GLN A 386 25.68 34.75 34.17
CA GLN A 386 27.08 34.68 34.55
C GLN A 386 27.58 36.11 34.73
N TRP A 387 28.11 36.43 35.91
CA TRP A 387 28.73 37.73 36.18
C TRP A 387 30.20 37.74 35.78
N PHE A 388 30.70 38.91 35.40
CA PHE A 388 32.05 39.14 34.91
C PHE A 388 32.66 40.38 35.58
N ARG A 389 33.98 40.35 35.75
CA ARG A 389 34.83 41.41 36.31
C ARG A 389 35.93 41.73 35.29
N ASP A 390 35.91 42.95 34.74
CA ASP A 390 36.72 43.34 33.58
C ASP A 390 36.71 42.26 32.47
N ASP A 391 35.50 41.81 32.12
CA ASP A 391 35.19 40.78 31.11
C ASP A 391 35.74 39.36 31.36
N GLN A 392 36.31 39.08 32.54
CA GLN A 392 36.60 37.71 33.01
C GLN A 392 35.45 37.16 33.88
N PRO A 393 35.01 35.90 33.70
CA PRO A 393 33.89 35.34 34.45
C PRO A 393 34.24 35.16 35.93
N VAL A 394 33.34 35.58 36.82
CA VAL A 394 33.47 35.36 38.27
C VAL A 394 32.94 33.95 38.61
N PRO A 395 33.76 33.01 39.12
CA PRO A 395 33.33 31.64 39.36
C PRO A 395 32.14 31.54 40.32
N GLY A 396 31.15 30.71 39.97
CA GLY A 396 29.93 30.48 40.77
C GLY A 396 28.93 31.65 40.78
N ALA A 397 29.27 32.81 40.23
CA ALA A 397 28.40 33.98 40.20
C ALA A 397 27.34 33.86 39.09
N ASN A 398 26.35 32.99 39.32
CA ASN A 398 25.36 32.55 38.33
C ASN A 398 23.90 32.95 38.69
N ALA A 399 23.72 33.76 39.72
CA ALA A 399 22.42 34.25 40.17
C ALA A 399 22.03 35.60 39.52
N ALA A 400 20.74 35.96 39.54
CA ALA A 400 20.27 37.27 39.10
C ALA A 400 20.77 38.44 39.98
N ARG A 401 21.24 38.15 41.19
CA ARG A 401 21.81 39.11 42.16
C ARG A 401 23.30 38.85 42.35
N TYR A 402 24.09 39.91 42.43
CA TYR A 402 25.53 39.86 42.68
C TYR A 402 25.91 40.75 43.88
N PRO A 403 26.37 40.17 45.00
CA PRO A 403 26.94 40.95 46.10
C PRO A 403 28.33 41.46 45.68
N VAL A 404 28.50 42.78 45.70
CA VAL A 404 29.73 43.43 45.22
C VAL A 404 30.77 43.42 46.35
N THR A 405 31.86 42.70 46.13
CA THR A 405 32.91 42.39 47.10
C THR A 405 34.07 43.38 47.05
N SER A 406 35.03 43.28 47.99
CA SER A 406 36.30 43.99 47.92
C SER A 406 37.14 43.60 46.69
N ALA A 407 37.01 42.35 46.21
CA ALA A 407 37.71 41.86 45.02
C ALA A 407 37.16 42.45 43.70
N ASP A 408 36.04 43.16 43.75
CA ASP A 408 35.46 43.87 42.60
C ASP A 408 35.93 45.33 42.50
N LEU A 409 36.64 45.84 43.50
CA LEU A 409 37.00 47.26 43.63
C LEU A 409 37.82 47.76 42.42
N GLY A 410 37.37 48.86 41.82
CA GLY A 410 37.99 49.46 40.64
C GLY A 410 37.78 48.70 39.33
N HIS A 411 37.28 47.47 39.35
CA HIS A 411 36.92 46.73 38.14
C HIS A 411 35.57 47.18 37.57
N VAL A 412 35.32 46.95 36.28
CA VAL A 412 33.99 47.06 35.67
C VAL A 412 33.24 45.75 35.87
N LEU A 413 32.02 45.82 36.39
CA LEU A 413 31.14 44.66 36.51
C LEU A 413 30.16 44.57 35.34
N SER A 414 29.99 43.37 34.80
CA SER A 414 29.00 43.07 33.77
C SER A 414 28.35 41.70 34.03
N VAL A 415 27.23 41.45 33.35
CA VAL A 415 26.48 40.19 33.47
C VAL A 415 25.95 39.77 32.12
N LYS A 416 26.22 38.52 31.76
CA LYS A 416 25.63 37.84 30.61
C LYS A 416 24.33 37.17 31.05
N VAL A 417 23.23 37.52 30.38
CA VAL A 417 21.91 36.95 30.57
C VAL A 417 21.58 36.11 29.34
N ALA A 418 21.39 34.80 29.51
CA ALA A 418 21.12 33.85 28.43
C ALA A 418 19.71 33.25 28.56
N TYR A 419 18.98 33.16 27.44
CA TYR A 419 17.63 32.61 27.36
C TYR A 419 17.66 31.34 26.51
N THR A 420 17.45 30.19 27.16
CA THR A 420 17.70 28.86 26.59
C THR A 420 16.43 28.01 26.56
N ARG A 421 16.17 27.33 25.44
CA ARG A 421 15.00 26.43 25.29
C ARG A 421 15.38 25.28 24.36
N PRO A 422 15.15 24.00 24.73
CA PRO A 422 15.51 22.87 23.89
C PRO A 422 14.92 22.98 22.47
N GLY A 423 15.77 22.86 21.45
CA GLY A 423 15.38 23.02 20.05
C GLY A 423 15.27 24.46 19.54
N TYR A 424 15.71 25.46 20.32
CA TYR A 424 15.69 26.87 19.92
C TYR A 424 17.08 27.50 19.94
N THR A 425 17.29 28.53 19.10
CA THR A 425 18.47 29.39 19.14
C THR A 425 18.43 30.25 20.42
N THR A 426 19.44 30.08 21.27
CA THR A 426 19.65 30.88 22.48
C THR A 426 19.73 32.37 22.17
N ILE A 427 19.07 33.22 22.96
CA ILE A 427 19.34 34.67 22.96
C ILE A 427 20.26 35.00 24.12
N GLU A 428 21.29 35.80 23.86
CA GLU A 428 22.19 36.32 24.89
C GLU A 428 22.17 37.86 24.91
N ARG A 429 22.31 38.44 26.10
CA ARG A 429 22.45 39.89 26.31
C ARG A 429 23.51 40.15 27.37
N VAL A 430 24.36 41.16 27.18
CA VAL A 430 25.32 41.61 28.19
C VAL A 430 24.86 42.95 28.73
N LEU A 431 24.73 43.05 30.04
CA LEU A 431 24.47 44.30 30.76
C LEU A 431 25.74 44.71 31.49
N ARG A 432 26.07 46.01 31.53
CA ARG A 432 27.30 46.53 32.15
C ARG A 432 26.96 47.61 33.17
N ALA A 433 27.63 47.59 34.32
CA ALA A 433 27.57 48.72 35.24
C ALA A 433 28.25 49.94 34.59
N PRO A 434 27.65 51.14 34.65
CA PRO A 434 28.16 52.32 33.93
C PRO A 434 29.42 52.94 34.57
N ILE A 435 29.87 52.43 35.73
CA ILE A 435 31.05 52.90 36.45
C ILE A 435 31.85 51.71 36.99
N ARG A 436 33.16 51.89 37.10
CA ARG A 436 34.05 51.02 37.89
C ARG A 436 33.61 51.01 39.36
N THR A 437 33.68 49.84 40.01
CA THR A 437 33.29 49.64 41.41
C THR A 437 34.04 50.57 42.35
N ARG A 438 33.36 51.15 43.32
CA ARG A 438 33.97 52.01 44.35
C ARG A 438 33.62 51.60 45.77
N SER A 439 34.42 52.03 46.72
CA SER A 439 34.08 51.95 48.13
C SER A 439 33.45 53.27 48.61
N ILE A 440 32.43 53.17 49.46
CA ILE A 440 31.85 54.34 50.15
C ILE A 440 32.78 54.69 51.33
N PRO A 441 33.36 55.90 51.39
CA PRO A 441 34.22 56.27 52.51
C PRO A 441 33.39 56.56 53.76
N VAL A 442 33.80 56.05 54.92
CA VAL A 442 33.25 56.34 56.24
C VAL A 442 34.16 57.34 56.93
N VAL A 443 33.64 58.54 57.18
CA VAL A 443 34.34 59.63 57.88
C VAL A 443 34.14 59.48 59.39
N ARG A 444 35.19 59.70 60.19
CA ARG A 444 35.11 59.92 61.64
C ARG A 444 35.92 61.17 62.01
N LEU A 445 35.43 61.94 62.98
CA LEU A 445 36.15 63.07 63.57
C LEU A 445 36.59 62.76 65.00
N ARG A 446 37.71 63.34 65.43
CA ARG A 446 38.15 63.37 66.83
C ARG A 446 38.89 64.68 67.10
N ALA A 447 38.59 65.35 68.21
CA ALA A 447 39.40 66.46 68.69
C ALA A 447 40.80 65.97 69.08
N ALA A 448 41.84 66.70 68.65
CA ALA A 448 43.24 66.40 68.91
C ALA A 448 43.92 67.43 69.83
N SER A 449 43.43 68.68 69.83
CA SER A 449 43.75 69.72 70.81
C SER A 449 42.65 70.80 70.77
N SER A 450 42.75 71.83 71.61
CA SER A 450 41.83 72.99 71.64
C SER A 450 41.79 73.83 70.35
N ARG A 451 42.63 73.52 69.35
CA ARG A 451 42.62 74.12 68.00
C ARG A 451 42.77 73.10 66.87
N ALA A 452 42.62 71.80 67.12
CA ALA A 452 42.91 70.75 66.14
C ALA A 452 41.86 69.64 66.10
N VAL A 453 41.48 69.23 64.89
CA VAL A 453 40.61 68.06 64.63
C VAL A 453 41.30 67.07 63.70
N VAL A 454 41.28 65.79 64.05
CA VAL A 454 41.69 64.69 63.18
C VAL A 454 40.47 64.20 62.40
N VAL A 455 40.61 64.16 61.07
CA VAL A 455 39.73 63.37 60.20
C VAL A 455 40.36 62.00 60.02
N ARG A 456 39.60 60.95 60.31
CA ARG A 456 39.93 59.56 59.92
C ARG A 456 38.95 59.08 58.85
N LEU A 457 39.45 58.35 57.86
CA LEU A 457 38.68 57.82 56.75
C LEU A 457 38.91 56.30 56.61
N THR A 458 37.84 55.51 56.63
CA THR A 458 37.90 54.06 56.39
C THR A 458 36.99 53.69 55.23
N ALA A 459 37.41 52.78 54.36
CA ALA A 459 36.65 52.35 53.19
C ALA A 459 36.81 50.84 53.00
N ALA A 460 35.71 50.12 52.79
CA ALA A 460 35.72 48.67 52.62
C ALA A 460 36.60 48.27 51.41
N GLY A 461 37.55 47.36 51.62
CA GLY A 461 38.52 46.92 50.60
C GLY A 461 39.67 47.89 50.33
N ILE A 462 39.87 48.95 51.12
CA ILE A 462 40.97 49.92 50.94
C ILE A 462 41.68 50.15 52.28
N ASP A 463 42.93 49.72 52.36
CA ASP A 463 43.83 50.06 53.46
C ASP A 463 45.28 50.13 52.92
N PRO A 464 46.04 51.24 53.15
CA PRO A 464 45.61 52.51 53.71
C PRO A 464 44.68 53.31 52.80
N VAL A 465 43.68 53.99 53.40
CA VAL A 465 42.82 54.94 52.67
C VAL A 465 43.57 56.26 52.42
N ASN A 466 43.95 56.49 51.16
CA ASN A 466 44.51 57.76 50.70
C ASN A 466 43.47 58.52 49.87
N ALA A 467 43.17 59.77 50.26
CA ALA A 467 42.09 60.57 49.68
C ALA A 467 42.35 62.07 49.84
N PHE A 468 41.56 62.91 49.16
CA PHE A 468 41.51 64.36 49.44
C PHE A 468 40.20 64.68 50.17
N VAL A 469 40.26 65.50 51.21
CA VAL A 469 39.07 66.03 51.89
C VAL A 469 39.17 67.54 52.12
N ARG A 470 38.01 68.17 52.32
CA ARG A 470 37.86 69.56 52.75
C ARG A 470 36.91 69.61 53.94
N ILE A 471 37.19 70.45 54.94
CA ILE A 471 36.28 70.73 56.05
C ILE A 471 35.63 72.09 55.86
N THR A 472 34.33 72.19 56.15
CA THR A 472 33.58 73.46 56.23
C THR A 472 32.74 73.56 57.49
N GLU A 473 32.58 74.78 58.02
CA GLU A 473 31.64 75.12 59.09
C GLU A 473 30.97 76.47 58.76
N GLY A 474 29.68 76.42 58.40
CA GLY A 474 29.02 77.57 57.78
C GLY A 474 29.74 78.01 56.52
N ALA A 475 30.06 79.30 56.43
CA ALA A 475 30.87 79.88 55.34
C ALA A 475 32.39 79.60 55.48
N ASN A 476 32.87 79.18 56.67
CA ASN A 476 34.29 78.94 56.89
C ASN A 476 34.71 77.63 56.22
N ALA A 477 35.78 77.66 55.42
CA ALA A 477 36.31 76.50 54.72
C ALA A 477 37.81 76.29 54.98
N THR A 478 38.27 75.04 54.89
CA THR A 478 39.67 74.73 54.60
C THR A 478 39.90 74.70 53.09
N SER A 479 41.17 74.67 52.67
CA SER A 479 41.52 74.15 51.33
C SER A 479 41.28 72.64 51.27
N TRP A 480 41.54 72.03 50.11
CA TRP A 480 41.61 70.56 50.00
C TRP A 480 42.93 70.07 50.58
N HIS A 481 42.88 69.19 51.57
CA HIS A 481 44.05 68.52 52.14
C HIS A 481 44.04 67.03 51.78
N GLN A 482 45.24 66.46 51.61
CA GLN A 482 45.42 65.03 51.45
C GLN A 482 45.36 64.31 52.81
N LEU A 483 44.69 63.17 52.83
CA LEU A 483 44.83 62.15 53.86
C LEU A 483 45.85 61.13 53.38
N VAL A 484 46.80 60.83 54.26
CA VAL A 484 47.81 59.79 54.09
C VAL A 484 47.62 58.80 55.23
N ASN A 485 47.63 57.50 54.93
CA ASN A 485 47.44 56.45 55.94
C ASN A 485 46.14 56.63 56.74
N ALA A 486 45.03 56.80 56.02
CA ALA A 486 43.67 56.93 56.55
C ALA A 486 43.40 58.14 57.48
N ARG A 487 44.35 59.07 57.67
CA ARG A 487 44.21 60.20 58.61
C ARG A 487 44.80 61.51 58.10
N SER A 488 44.30 62.63 58.63
CA SER A 488 44.95 63.95 58.55
C SER A 488 44.47 64.86 59.68
N THR A 489 45.33 65.75 60.15
CA THR A 489 45.05 66.69 61.24
C THR A 489 44.86 68.08 60.66
N PHE A 490 43.75 68.73 61.01
CA PHE A 490 43.38 70.05 60.55
C PHE A 490 43.44 71.02 61.74
N THR A 491 44.08 72.17 61.53
CA THR A 491 44.15 73.29 62.49
C THR A 491 43.58 74.57 61.87
N PRO A 492 42.25 74.66 61.68
CA PRO A 492 41.65 75.84 61.06
C PRO A 492 41.77 77.05 62.00
N ARG A 493 42.14 78.22 61.48
CA ARG A 493 42.28 79.47 62.28
C ARG A 493 40.98 79.89 63.00
N TRP A 494 39.83 79.41 62.52
CA TRP A 494 38.50 79.67 63.08
C TRP A 494 38.05 78.65 64.14
N LEU A 495 38.76 77.52 64.32
CA LEU A 495 38.40 76.49 65.29
C LEU A 495 38.83 76.89 66.71
N LYS A 496 37.94 76.71 67.68
CA LYS A 496 38.13 77.08 69.10
C LYS A 496 37.57 75.97 70.01
N PRO A 497 37.75 76.05 71.35
CA PRO A 497 37.00 75.23 72.29
C PRO A 497 35.49 75.41 72.15
N GLY A 498 34.74 74.31 72.14
CA GLY A 498 33.28 74.32 71.92
C GLY A 498 32.79 73.12 71.11
N THR A 499 31.49 73.07 70.84
CA THR A 499 30.87 72.02 70.03
C THR A 499 30.66 72.52 68.61
N HIS A 500 31.41 71.96 67.67
CA HIS A 500 31.47 72.37 66.26
C HIS A 500 30.73 71.38 65.35
N ARG A 501 30.08 71.88 64.28
CA ARG A 501 29.29 71.09 63.32
C ARG A 501 30.01 71.08 61.97
N LEU A 502 31.04 70.25 61.89
CA LEU A 502 31.98 70.22 60.77
C LEU A 502 31.47 69.34 59.62
N THR A 503 31.43 69.92 58.42
CA THR A 503 31.08 69.23 57.18
C THR A 503 32.34 68.80 56.45
N VAL A 504 32.55 67.50 56.30
CA VAL A 504 33.68 66.92 55.58
C VAL A 504 33.23 66.48 54.19
N THR A 505 33.77 67.10 53.14
CA THR A 505 33.62 66.63 51.76
C THR A 505 34.84 65.81 51.35
N VAL A 506 34.64 64.56 50.97
CA VAL A 506 35.64 63.66 50.37
C VAL A 506 35.61 63.79 48.85
N ARG A 507 36.77 63.93 48.21
CA ARG A 507 36.89 63.99 46.75
C ARG A 507 36.74 62.61 46.13
N ARG A 508 36.01 62.51 45.01
CA ARG A 508 35.97 61.29 44.17
C ARG A 508 37.39 60.92 43.72
N SER A 509 37.71 59.63 43.76
CA SER A 509 38.91 59.04 43.15
C SER A 509 38.50 57.88 42.22
N PRO A 510 39.43 57.14 41.59
CA PRO A 510 39.08 55.92 40.89
C PRO A 510 38.36 54.91 41.81
N TRP A 511 38.85 54.77 43.05
CA TRP A 511 38.47 53.73 44.02
C TRP A 511 37.45 54.18 45.08
N ILE A 512 37.38 55.48 45.38
CA ILE A 512 36.59 56.05 46.48
C ILE A 512 35.53 56.99 45.92
N GLU A 513 34.28 56.85 46.38
CA GLU A 513 33.22 57.79 46.02
C GLU A 513 33.38 59.18 46.67
N ALA A 514 32.91 60.23 45.98
CA ALA A 514 32.71 61.51 46.65
C ALA A 514 31.59 61.36 47.68
N ARG A 515 31.83 61.84 48.91
CA ARG A 515 30.86 61.84 50.00
C ARG A 515 31.00 63.10 50.81
N THR A 516 29.90 63.81 51.06
CA THR A 516 29.83 64.87 52.06
C THR A 516 29.14 64.32 53.30
N VAL A 517 29.72 64.53 54.48
CA VAL A 517 29.13 64.15 55.77
C VAL A 517 29.32 65.28 56.76
N THR A 518 28.24 65.73 57.39
CA THR A 518 28.29 66.68 58.51
C THR A 518 28.30 65.90 59.82
N LEU A 519 29.31 66.17 60.66
CA LEU A 519 29.56 65.48 61.92
C LEU A 519 29.81 66.52 63.03
N THR A 520 29.28 66.25 64.22
CA THR A 520 29.55 67.06 65.41
C THR A 520 30.86 66.62 66.06
N VAL A 521 31.67 67.58 66.51
CA VAL A 521 32.86 67.32 67.34
C VAL A 521 32.97 68.38 68.43
N THR A 522 33.18 67.94 69.67
CA THR A 522 33.47 68.85 70.79
C THR A 522 34.98 68.99 70.93
N ILE A 523 35.47 70.21 70.78
CA ILE A 523 36.86 70.62 70.96
C ILE A 523 37.06 70.96 72.45
N PRO A 524 38.07 70.37 73.13
CA PRO A 524 38.34 70.65 74.53
C PRO A 524 38.81 72.10 74.73
N ARG A 525 38.76 72.58 75.98
CA ARG A 525 39.34 73.86 76.39
C ARG A 525 40.86 73.81 76.29
#